data_AF-A0A166L6B4-F1
#
_entry.id   AF-A0A166L6B4-F1
#
_cell.length_a   1.000
_cell.length_b   1.000
_cell.length_c   1.000
_cell.angle_alpha   90.00
_cell.angle_beta   90.00
_cell.angle_gamma   90.00
#
_symmetry.space_group_name_H-M   'P 1'
#
loop_
_entity.id
_entity.type
_entity.pdbx_description
1 polymer ?
#
loop_
_entity_poly.entity_id
_entity_poly.type
_entity_poly.pdbx_seq_one_letter_code
_entity_poly.pdbx_strand_id
1 'polypeptide(L)'
;MSIHAVNTFKHFIRTKPKTFIVWTLFSMALAFYSFLVWEASYKMLPYIHDEQAVHDTVTLIEAEGDLSVPYAQVAKEAADVYPLWNNLTAMVTGTYFGYGSNGNSTQVLYYNSMKPIEKSALSYHMVLGGICLILGILQFTPSFRKKYRKAHRMVGGVYILGVFTMTFAAIYHMLHTGIEHTYQGFAFHIQLWALAISTIICQILAIHHIKKRNIALHLGFQLYTFVAFLNAPIQRYDWAFLGNIYPNLTQGEVNNMVNMLTFWQCLMIGCMIFAWNRASSPMKTKPVEIAPQPVALKVFLSLAGVVAIWTVLSTYLGTAGLGSWTAVQAIVPASTLAADAMLYTNHPLLTTLFAILMVTAIASGLWLMLRNEASRLARNLFYVSAIWCGVQQVIWGFQLGEPSMAVTAGGGFYMVSGVSLLAFAALALYQQVRGHENKWHESMIFAVNFAFAPALVIWGHALWYWLDVIPEFYLNRGHGYVLAVGIAILMPSFNGFIEMMTSRETKSHAIS
;
A
#
# COMPACT_ATOMS: atom_id res chain seq x y z
N MET A 1 33.68 28.58 -0.42
CA MET A 1 33.19 27.24 0.00
C MET A 1 34.41 26.44 0.46
N SER A 2 34.53 26.15 1.77
CA SER A 2 35.78 25.61 2.35
C SER A 2 36.16 24.24 1.80
N ILE A 3 37.46 23.99 1.55
CA ILE A 3 38.06 22.70 1.15
C ILE A 3 37.62 21.56 2.10
N HIS A 4 37.31 21.89 3.36
CA HIS A 4 36.78 20.95 4.34
C HIS A 4 35.37 20.45 3.99
N ALA A 5 34.51 21.29 3.41
CA ALA A 5 33.18 20.89 2.95
C ALA A 5 33.26 19.93 1.75
N VAL A 6 34.21 20.17 0.84
CA VAL A 6 34.45 19.32 -0.35
C VAL A 6 34.99 17.95 0.04
N ASN A 7 35.94 17.89 0.99
CA ASN A 7 36.50 16.61 1.46
C ASN A 7 35.50 15.80 2.30
N THR A 8 34.64 16.46 3.09
CA THR A 8 33.56 15.79 3.82
C THR A 8 32.52 15.19 2.87
N PHE A 9 32.20 15.89 1.77
CA PHE A 9 31.29 15.41 0.75
C PHE A 9 31.88 14.23 -0.05
N LYS A 10 33.16 14.28 -0.41
CA LYS A 10 33.87 13.16 -1.07
C LYS A 10 33.94 11.91 -0.19
N HIS A 11 34.14 12.05 1.12
CA HIS A 11 34.16 10.90 2.03
C HIS A 11 32.76 10.29 2.25
N PHE A 12 31.71 11.12 2.19
CA PHE A 12 30.32 10.70 2.29
C PHE A 12 29.86 9.82 1.11
N ILE A 13 30.27 10.16 -0.12
CA ILE A 13 29.98 9.36 -1.32
C ILE A 13 30.68 7.99 -1.28
N ARG A 14 31.87 7.93 -0.66
CA ARG A 14 32.78 6.78 -0.79
C ARG A 14 32.38 5.54 -0.01
N THR A 15 31.46 5.62 0.96
CA THR A 15 31.16 4.49 1.87
C THR A 15 29.88 3.73 1.58
N LYS A 16 28.86 4.30 0.89
CA LYS A 16 27.65 3.58 0.42
C LYS A 16 26.97 4.27 -0.80
N PRO A 17 27.61 4.34 -1.98
CA PRO A 17 27.11 5.13 -3.11
C PRO A 17 25.72 4.68 -3.61
N LYS A 18 25.42 3.39 -3.57
CA LYS A 18 24.16 2.84 -4.14
C LYS A 18 22.90 3.31 -3.38
N THR A 19 22.89 3.21 -2.06
CA THR A 19 21.72 3.64 -1.25
C THR A 19 21.49 5.14 -1.37
N PHE A 20 22.56 5.92 -1.45
CA PHE A 20 22.45 7.37 -1.65
C PHE A 20 21.84 7.71 -3.01
N ILE A 21 22.29 7.08 -4.10
CA ILE A 21 21.75 7.30 -5.45
C ILE A 21 20.26 6.95 -5.50
N VAL A 22 19.86 5.78 -4.98
CA VAL A 22 18.44 5.36 -4.95
C VAL A 22 17.59 6.37 -4.17
N TRP A 23 18.08 6.81 -3.01
CA TRP A 23 17.37 7.83 -2.21
C TRP A 23 17.27 9.19 -2.92
N THR A 24 18.32 9.61 -3.63
CA THR A 24 18.29 10.85 -4.42
C THR A 24 17.27 10.78 -5.54
N LEU A 25 17.23 9.67 -6.30
CA LEU A 25 16.23 9.48 -7.36
C LEU A 25 14.81 9.46 -6.77
N PHE A 26 14.60 8.76 -5.66
CA PHE A 26 13.33 8.76 -4.95
C PHE A 26 12.95 10.18 -4.49
N SER A 27 13.90 10.94 -3.94
CA SER A 27 13.69 12.33 -3.51
C SER A 27 13.31 13.26 -4.68
N MET A 28 13.94 13.07 -5.84
CA MET A 28 13.61 13.82 -7.06
C MET A 28 12.21 13.48 -7.56
N ALA A 29 11.83 12.20 -7.56
CA ALA A 29 10.49 11.76 -7.94
C ALA A 29 9.41 12.35 -7.00
N LEU A 30 9.68 12.42 -5.70
CA LEU A 30 8.78 13.06 -4.74
C LEU A 30 8.70 14.57 -4.92
N ALA A 31 9.83 15.25 -5.16
CA ALA A 31 9.83 16.68 -5.41
C ALA A 31 9.06 17.03 -6.70
N PHE A 32 9.23 16.23 -7.75
CA PHE A 32 8.46 16.35 -8.99
C PHE A 32 6.96 16.15 -8.73
N TYR A 33 6.58 15.11 -7.98
CA TYR A 33 5.19 14.90 -7.62
C TYR A 33 4.61 16.04 -6.77
N SER A 34 5.36 16.56 -5.79
CA SER A 34 4.94 17.72 -5.00
C SER A 34 4.63 18.93 -5.88
N PHE A 35 5.42 19.15 -6.93
CA PHE A 35 5.13 20.18 -7.94
C PHE A 35 3.81 19.91 -8.69
N LEU A 36 3.57 18.67 -9.13
CA LEU A 36 2.32 18.30 -9.81
C LEU A 36 1.08 18.55 -8.93
N VAL A 37 1.18 18.24 -7.64
CA VAL A 37 0.08 18.45 -6.68
C VAL A 37 -0.14 19.93 -6.40
N TRP A 38 0.92 20.75 -6.38
CA TRP A 38 0.78 22.21 -6.27
C TRP A 38 0.13 22.84 -7.50
N GLU A 39 0.47 22.36 -8.70
CA GLU A 39 -0.21 22.80 -9.93
C GLU A 39 -1.69 22.43 -9.92
N ALA A 40 -2.02 21.19 -9.53
CA ALA A 40 -3.41 20.75 -9.40
C ALA A 40 -4.18 21.57 -8.35
N SER A 41 -3.53 21.88 -7.23
CA SER A 41 -4.09 22.75 -6.17
C SER A 41 -4.38 24.16 -6.66
N TYR A 42 -3.50 24.73 -7.48
CA TYR A 42 -3.69 26.05 -8.05
C TYR A 42 -4.90 26.09 -9.00
N LYS A 43 -5.04 25.07 -9.85
CA LYS A 43 -6.19 24.92 -10.76
C LYS A 43 -7.53 24.73 -10.04
N MET A 44 -7.52 24.21 -8.82
CA MET A 44 -8.73 24.06 -8.00
C MET A 44 -9.16 25.33 -7.27
N LEU A 45 -8.37 26.41 -7.28
CA LEU A 45 -8.74 27.61 -6.53
C LEU A 45 -10.02 28.24 -7.11
N PRO A 46 -10.89 28.79 -6.24
CA PRO A 46 -12.24 29.25 -6.62
C PRO A 46 -12.26 30.47 -7.57
N TYR A 47 -11.09 31.03 -7.90
CA TYR A 47 -10.96 32.21 -8.74
C TYR A 47 -10.95 31.91 -10.23
N ILE A 48 -10.89 30.63 -10.60
CA ILE A 48 -10.66 30.21 -11.96
C ILE A 48 -11.88 29.40 -12.41
N HIS A 49 -12.49 29.86 -13.50
CA HIS A 49 -13.41 29.15 -14.40
C HIS A 49 -14.91 29.47 -14.35
N ASP A 50 -15.44 29.72 -15.54
CA ASP A 50 -16.85 29.55 -15.91
C ASP A 50 -17.18 28.06 -15.84
N GLU A 51 -18.13 27.70 -14.96
CA GLU A 51 -18.50 26.31 -14.68
C GLU A 51 -19.01 25.58 -15.93
N GLN A 52 -19.79 26.28 -16.76
CA GLN A 52 -20.37 25.70 -17.96
C GLN A 52 -19.29 25.46 -19.02
N ALA A 53 -18.38 26.41 -19.21
CA ALA A 53 -17.29 26.25 -20.17
C ALA A 53 -16.38 25.06 -19.83
N VAL A 54 -16.10 24.83 -18.54
CA VAL A 54 -15.35 23.64 -18.10
C VAL A 54 -16.14 22.37 -18.35
N HIS A 55 -17.44 22.38 -18.05
CA HIS A 55 -18.31 21.22 -18.28
C HIS A 55 -18.33 20.80 -19.74
N ASP A 56 -18.53 21.75 -20.65
CA ASP A 56 -18.58 21.50 -22.09
C ASP A 56 -17.23 20.97 -22.61
N THR A 57 -16.12 21.56 -22.15
CA THR A 57 -14.77 21.17 -22.55
C THR A 57 -14.41 19.77 -22.03
N VAL A 58 -14.71 19.46 -20.77
CA VAL A 58 -14.46 18.14 -20.19
C VAL A 58 -15.28 17.05 -20.90
N THR A 59 -16.56 17.33 -21.18
CA THR A 59 -17.46 16.39 -21.89
C THR A 59 -16.95 16.13 -23.31
N LEU A 60 -16.49 17.16 -24.02
CA LEU A 60 -15.87 17.01 -25.33
C LEU A 60 -14.62 16.11 -25.26
N ILE A 61 -13.70 16.40 -24.33
CA ILE A 61 -12.46 15.64 -24.19
C ILE A 61 -12.72 14.18 -23.78
N GLU A 62 -13.74 13.93 -22.95
CA GLU A 62 -14.15 12.56 -22.60
C GLU A 62 -14.65 11.80 -23.83
N ALA A 63 -15.50 12.42 -24.64
CA ALA A 63 -15.99 11.83 -25.88
C ALA A 63 -14.85 11.53 -26.88
N GLU A 64 -13.90 12.46 -27.03
CA GLU A 64 -12.68 12.24 -27.84
C GLU A 64 -11.78 11.15 -27.25
N GLY A 65 -11.72 11.06 -25.91
CA GLY A 65 -11.03 10.00 -25.17
C GLY A 65 -11.63 8.63 -25.43
N ASP A 66 -12.95 8.49 -25.39
CA ASP A 66 -13.67 7.26 -25.72
C ASP A 66 -13.41 6.80 -27.15
N LEU A 67 -13.18 7.74 -28.07
CA LEU A 67 -12.77 7.48 -29.45
C LEU A 67 -11.26 7.24 -29.62
N SER A 68 -10.49 7.25 -28.52
CA SER A 68 -9.03 7.07 -28.52
C SER A 68 -8.28 8.07 -29.40
N VAL A 69 -8.79 9.31 -29.51
CA VAL A 69 -8.18 10.35 -30.34
C VAL A 69 -6.77 10.69 -29.82
N PRO A 70 -5.75 10.85 -30.69
CA PRO A 70 -4.39 11.13 -30.22
C PRO A 70 -4.32 12.35 -29.32
N TYR A 71 -3.60 12.25 -28.20
CA TYR A 71 -3.47 13.32 -27.19
C TYR A 71 -3.12 14.69 -27.81
N ALA A 72 -2.26 14.72 -28.84
CA ALA A 72 -1.87 15.96 -29.51
C ALA A 72 -3.05 16.79 -30.06
N GLN A 73 -4.20 16.16 -30.36
CA GLN A 73 -5.39 16.84 -30.89
C GLN A 73 -6.26 17.46 -29.80
N VAL A 74 -6.16 16.96 -28.56
CA VAL A 74 -6.92 17.46 -27.39
C VAL A 74 -6.04 18.16 -26.36
N ALA A 75 -4.72 18.22 -26.60
CA ALA A 75 -3.73 18.64 -25.61
C ALA A 75 -3.95 20.07 -25.11
N LYS A 76 -4.42 20.97 -25.97
CA LYS A 76 -4.62 22.37 -25.62
C LYS A 76 -5.83 22.52 -24.70
N GLU A 77 -6.96 22.00 -25.15
CA GLU A 77 -8.23 22.01 -24.43
C GLU A 77 -8.10 21.25 -23.10
N ALA A 78 -7.39 20.13 -23.09
CA ALA A 78 -7.14 19.35 -21.89
C ALA A 78 -6.21 20.05 -20.90
N ALA A 79 -5.22 20.80 -21.36
CA ALA A 79 -4.35 21.58 -20.48
C ALA A 79 -5.10 22.70 -19.74
N ASP A 80 -6.20 23.19 -20.30
CA ASP A 80 -7.02 24.26 -19.72
C ASP A 80 -7.90 23.77 -18.56
N VAL A 81 -8.40 22.53 -18.62
CA VAL A 81 -9.36 22.00 -17.63
C VAL A 81 -8.81 20.87 -16.75
N TYR A 82 -7.84 20.10 -17.22
CA TYR A 82 -7.21 19.03 -16.45
C TYR A 82 -5.90 19.48 -15.81
N PRO A 83 -5.56 18.99 -14.61
CA PRO A 83 -4.24 19.23 -14.02
C PRO A 83 -3.13 18.55 -14.83
N LEU A 84 -1.90 19.02 -14.66
CA LEU A 84 -0.75 18.55 -15.44
C LEU A 84 -0.52 17.04 -15.30
N TRP A 85 -0.78 16.45 -14.13
CA TRP A 85 -0.60 15.01 -13.94
C TRP A 85 -1.56 14.17 -14.79
N ASN A 86 -2.81 14.62 -14.99
CA ASN A 86 -3.77 13.94 -15.87
C ASN A 86 -3.27 13.97 -17.32
N ASN A 87 -2.82 15.14 -17.76
CA ASN A 87 -2.23 15.34 -19.09
C ASN A 87 -1.01 14.43 -19.32
N LEU A 88 -0.08 14.39 -18.36
CA LEU A 88 1.08 13.49 -18.43
C LEU A 88 0.68 12.00 -18.44
N THR A 89 -0.37 11.63 -17.70
CA THR A 89 -0.89 10.25 -17.71
C THR A 89 -1.44 9.92 -19.08
N ALA A 90 -2.33 10.76 -19.64
CA ALA A 90 -2.91 10.57 -20.97
C ALA A 90 -1.84 10.52 -22.08
N MET A 91 -0.77 11.32 -21.95
CA MET A 91 0.38 11.25 -22.86
C MET A 91 1.09 9.89 -22.86
N VAL A 92 1.12 9.20 -21.72
CA VAL A 92 1.84 7.92 -21.54
C VAL A 92 0.93 6.72 -21.79
N THR A 93 -0.35 6.82 -21.44
CA THR A 93 -1.30 5.70 -21.45
C THR A 93 -2.29 5.76 -22.63
N GLY A 94 -2.41 6.92 -23.29
CA GLY A 94 -3.47 7.19 -24.26
C GLY A 94 -4.66 7.94 -23.63
N THR A 95 -5.45 8.59 -24.50
CA THR A 95 -6.60 9.42 -24.12
C THR A 95 -7.78 8.61 -23.63
N TYR A 96 -7.97 7.37 -24.10
CA TYR A 96 -8.98 6.45 -23.58
C TYR A 96 -8.82 6.22 -22.08
N PHE A 97 -7.62 5.84 -21.66
CA PHE A 97 -7.32 5.69 -20.24
C PHE A 97 -7.36 7.03 -19.50
N GLY A 98 -6.77 8.08 -20.07
CA GLY A 98 -6.57 9.35 -19.36
C GLY A 98 -7.84 10.21 -19.19
N TYR A 99 -8.77 10.14 -20.14
CA TYR A 99 -9.95 11.01 -20.23
C TYR A 99 -11.25 10.30 -20.55
N GLY A 100 -11.21 9.07 -21.05
CA GLY A 100 -12.40 8.32 -21.43
C GLY A 100 -13.33 8.05 -20.25
N SER A 101 -14.49 7.49 -20.59
CA SER A 101 -15.51 7.08 -19.65
C SER A 101 -14.97 6.12 -18.58
N ASN A 102 -15.53 6.20 -17.37
CA ASN A 102 -15.00 5.51 -16.18
C ASN A 102 -13.53 5.89 -15.87
N GLY A 103 -13.14 7.12 -16.27
CA GLY A 103 -11.87 7.77 -15.96
C GLY A 103 -11.99 8.81 -14.84
N ASN A 104 -11.18 9.86 -14.92
CA ASN A 104 -11.15 10.96 -13.92
C ASN A 104 -12.05 12.15 -14.27
N SER A 105 -12.75 12.11 -15.42
CA SER A 105 -13.54 13.23 -15.97
C SER A 105 -14.69 13.63 -15.03
N THR A 106 -15.43 12.64 -14.49
CA THR A 106 -16.51 12.88 -13.52
C THR A 106 -16.03 13.61 -12.27
N GLN A 107 -14.81 13.30 -11.80
CA GLN A 107 -14.25 13.90 -10.60
C GLN A 107 -13.77 15.31 -10.87
N VAL A 108 -13.22 15.59 -12.05
CA VAL A 108 -12.87 16.95 -12.47
C VAL A 108 -14.13 17.83 -12.53
N LEU A 109 -15.22 17.33 -13.12
CA LEU A 109 -16.51 18.02 -13.12
C LEU A 109 -17.01 18.29 -11.70
N TYR A 110 -16.99 17.28 -10.84
CA TYR A 110 -17.43 17.42 -9.45
C TYR A 110 -16.59 18.46 -8.69
N TYR A 111 -15.27 18.40 -8.82
CA TYR A 111 -14.36 19.35 -8.20
C TYR A 111 -14.62 20.78 -8.68
N ASN A 112 -15.06 20.97 -9.92
CA ASN A 112 -15.44 22.28 -10.42
C ASN A 112 -16.76 22.80 -9.84
N SER A 113 -17.73 21.92 -9.54
CA SER A 113 -19.01 22.28 -8.92
C SER A 113 -18.97 22.52 -7.40
N MET A 114 -17.85 22.20 -6.74
CA MET A 114 -17.70 22.36 -5.29
C MET A 114 -17.86 23.80 -4.82
N LYS A 115 -18.32 23.97 -3.58
CA LYS A 115 -18.33 25.29 -2.94
C LYS A 115 -16.90 25.82 -2.77
N PRO A 116 -16.68 27.14 -2.76
CA PRO A 116 -15.35 27.73 -2.62
C PRO A 116 -14.56 27.25 -1.40
N ILE A 117 -15.23 27.00 -0.27
CA ILE A 117 -14.60 26.49 0.95
C ILE A 117 -14.13 25.03 0.81
N GLU A 118 -14.90 24.19 0.11
CA GLU A 118 -14.57 22.78 -0.17
C GLU A 118 -13.38 22.70 -1.12
N LYS A 119 -13.39 23.51 -2.20
CA LYS A 119 -12.24 23.69 -3.11
C LYS A 119 -10.98 24.12 -2.34
N SER A 120 -11.12 25.11 -1.47
CA SER A 120 -10.01 25.62 -0.66
C SER A 120 -9.45 24.56 0.28
N ALA A 121 -10.31 23.78 0.95
CA ALA A 121 -9.89 22.70 1.83
C ALA A 121 -9.11 21.61 1.07
N LEU A 122 -9.61 21.17 -0.10
CA LEU A 122 -8.92 20.21 -0.95
C LEU A 122 -7.58 20.76 -1.47
N SER A 123 -7.55 22.05 -1.82
CA SER A 123 -6.32 22.75 -2.22
C SER A 123 -5.29 22.80 -1.08
N TYR A 124 -5.70 23.14 0.14
CA TYR A 124 -4.83 23.08 1.32
C TYR A 124 -4.29 21.68 1.60
N HIS A 125 -5.14 20.65 1.49
CA HIS A 125 -4.71 19.26 1.61
C HIS A 125 -3.60 18.94 0.60
N MET A 126 -3.80 19.28 -0.67
CA MET A 126 -2.81 19.06 -1.72
C MET A 126 -1.49 19.80 -1.46
N VAL A 127 -1.54 21.10 -1.15
CA VAL A 127 -0.31 21.89 -0.90
C VAL A 127 0.47 21.36 0.28
N LEU A 128 -0.21 21.15 1.42
CA LEU A 128 0.43 20.68 2.63
C LEU A 128 0.94 19.23 2.46
N GLY A 129 0.26 18.39 1.68
CA GLY A 129 0.74 17.06 1.31
C GLY A 129 2.05 17.12 0.53
N GLY A 130 2.11 17.97 -0.50
CA GLY A 130 3.34 18.21 -1.27
C GLY A 130 4.49 18.73 -0.39
N ILE A 131 4.21 19.64 0.55
CA ILE A 131 5.19 20.13 1.52
C ILE A 131 5.65 19.00 2.45
N CYS A 132 4.73 18.23 3.03
CA CYS A 132 5.05 17.11 3.92
C CYS A 132 5.90 16.05 3.23
N LEU A 133 5.67 15.76 1.95
CA LEU A 133 6.53 14.86 1.17
C LEU A 133 7.97 15.36 1.10
N ILE A 134 8.17 16.65 0.79
CA ILE A 134 9.51 17.28 0.74
C ILE A 134 10.17 17.28 2.12
N LEU A 135 9.43 17.67 3.16
CA LEU A 135 9.95 17.68 4.53
C LEU A 135 10.30 16.25 5.00
N GLY A 136 9.53 15.24 4.58
CA GLY A 136 9.79 13.83 4.85
C GLY A 136 11.15 13.38 4.32
N ILE A 137 11.55 13.79 3.11
CA ILE A 137 12.89 13.53 2.57
C ILE A 137 13.96 13.97 3.57
N LEU A 138 13.83 15.16 4.14
CA LEU A 138 14.78 15.68 5.14
C LEU A 138 14.68 14.92 6.46
N GLN A 139 13.47 14.59 6.92
CA GLN A 139 13.24 13.89 8.18
C GLN A 139 13.86 12.48 8.21
N PHE A 140 13.77 11.74 7.10
CA PHE A 140 14.21 10.34 7.03
C PHE A 140 15.61 10.16 6.44
N THR A 141 16.30 11.23 6.06
CA THR A 141 17.71 11.16 5.66
C THR A 141 18.62 11.01 6.90
N PRO A 142 19.29 9.86 7.10
CA PRO A 142 20.02 9.60 8.35
C PRO A 142 21.16 10.59 8.63
N SER A 143 21.85 11.04 7.59
CA SER A 143 22.97 12.00 7.69
C SER A 143 22.50 13.38 8.13
N PHE A 144 21.36 13.85 7.62
CA PHE A 144 20.76 15.13 7.99
C PHE A 144 20.35 15.12 9.47
N ARG A 145 19.62 14.07 9.90
CA ARG A 145 19.16 13.92 11.29
C ARG A 145 20.31 13.93 12.30
N LYS A 146 21.43 13.28 11.97
CA LYS A 146 22.61 13.22 12.85
C LYS A 146 23.40 14.52 12.88
N LYS A 147 23.63 15.14 11.71
CA LYS A 147 24.50 16.32 11.57
C LYS A 147 23.79 17.62 11.96
N TYR A 148 22.50 17.75 11.64
CA TYR A 148 21.74 19.00 11.80
C TYR A 148 20.55 18.82 12.76
N ARG A 149 20.80 18.35 13.98
CA ARG A 149 19.76 17.99 14.97
C ARG A 149 18.74 19.11 15.26
N LYS A 150 19.19 20.37 15.37
CA LYS A 150 18.30 21.51 15.61
C LYS A 150 17.33 21.71 14.43
N ALA A 151 17.85 21.71 13.21
CA ALA A 151 17.05 21.83 11.99
C ALA A 151 16.09 20.65 11.84
N HIS A 152 16.55 19.41 12.09
CA HIS A 152 15.69 18.22 12.07
C HIS A 152 14.48 18.37 13.02
N ARG A 153 14.68 18.87 14.24
CA ARG A 153 13.58 19.12 15.20
C ARG A 153 12.63 20.21 14.73
N MET A 154 13.14 21.32 14.19
CA MET A 154 12.31 22.39 13.65
C MET A 154 11.46 21.89 12.47
N VAL A 155 12.10 21.23 11.50
CA VAL A 155 11.42 20.60 10.37
C VAL A 155 10.41 19.57 10.84
N GLY A 156 10.74 18.79 11.88
CA GLY A 156 9.82 17.81 12.48
C GLY A 156 8.59 18.48 13.10
N GLY A 157 8.75 19.62 13.76
CA GLY A 157 7.63 20.41 14.28
C GLY A 157 6.71 20.92 13.16
N VAL A 158 7.28 21.48 12.10
CA VAL A 158 6.53 21.93 10.91
C VAL A 158 5.84 20.75 10.23
N TYR A 159 6.52 19.61 10.10
CA TYR A 159 5.96 18.39 9.53
C TYR A 159 4.75 17.91 10.33
N ILE A 160 4.84 17.84 11.66
CA ILE A 160 3.73 17.39 12.52
C ILE A 160 2.52 18.31 12.39
N LEU A 161 2.72 19.63 12.39
CA LEU A 161 1.64 20.59 12.19
C LEU A 161 1.01 20.40 10.79
N GLY A 162 1.85 20.28 9.76
CA GLY A 162 1.42 20.00 8.39
C GLY A 162 0.57 18.72 8.29
N VAL A 163 1.01 17.62 8.91
CA VAL A 163 0.27 16.34 8.96
C VAL A 163 -1.15 16.54 9.50
N PHE A 164 -1.29 17.19 10.65
CA PHE A 164 -2.61 17.39 11.25
C PHE A 164 -3.48 18.28 10.38
N THR A 165 -2.99 19.46 9.99
CA THR A 165 -3.77 20.41 9.18
C THR A 165 -4.20 19.79 7.85
N MET A 166 -3.28 19.10 7.16
CA MET A 166 -3.54 18.41 5.90
C MET A 166 -4.56 17.27 6.05
N THR A 167 -4.46 16.48 7.12
CA THR A 167 -5.38 15.35 7.36
C THR A 167 -6.77 15.84 7.75
N PHE A 168 -6.88 16.90 8.55
CA PHE A 168 -8.17 17.52 8.84
C PHE A 168 -8.81 18.17 7.61
N ALA A 169 -8.01 18.76 6.71
CA ALA A 169 -8.50 19.24 5.43
C ALA A 169 -9.03 18.09 4.54
N ALA A 170 -8.35 16.94 4.53
CA ALA A 170 -8.83 15.74 3.84
C ALA A 170 -10.14 15.22 4.44
N ILE A 171 -10.23 15.13 5.76
CA ILE A 171 -11.45 14.71 6.47
C ILE A 171 -12.60 15.66 6.15
N TYR A 172 -12.37 16.97 6.18
CA TYR A 172 -13.36 17.97 5.80
C TYR A 172 -13.84 17.72 4.36
N HIS A 173 -12.92 17.56 3.41
CA HIS A 173 -13.27 17.26 2.02
C HIS A 173 -14.09 15.96 1.89
N MET A 174 -13.71 14.88 2.57
CA MET A 174 -14.43 13.60 2.52
C MET A 174 -15.83 13.69 3.12
N LEU A 175 -16.02 14.45 4.21
CA LEU A 175 -17.33 14.67 4.82
C LEU A 175 -18.31 15.39 3.89
N HIS A 176 -17.81 16.24 2.99
CA HIS A 176 -18.64 17.03 2.07
C HIS A 176 -18.78 16.38 0.68
N THR A 177 -17.85 15.49 0.33
CA THR A 177 -17.85 14.81 -0.98
C THR A 177 -18.87 13.70 -1.06
N GLY A 178 -19.11 12.99 0.04
CA GLY A 178 -19.94 11.78 -0.01
C GLY A 178 -19.26 10.63 -0.76
N ILE A 179 -19.95 9.49 -0.83
CA ILE A 179 -19.38 8.27 -1.41
C ILE A 179 -19.48 8.32 -2.93
N GLU A 180 -20.61 8.78 -3.43
CA GLU A 180 -20.99 8.90 -4.83
C GLU A 180 -20.06 9.79 -5.65
N HIS A 181 -19.45 10.80 -5.03
CA HIS A 181 -18.51 11.70 -5.70
C HIS A 181 -17.04 11.41 -5.35
N THR A 182 -16.79 10.42 -4.50
CA THR A 182 -15.44 9.91 -4.28
C THR A 182 -15.01 9.10 -5.51
N TYR A 183 -13.80 9.34 -6.03
CA TYR A 183 -13.25 8.54 -7.12
C TYR A 183 -13.37 7.04 -6.80
N GLN A 184 -13.93 6.25 -7.72
CA GLN A 184 -14.22 4.82 -7.49
C GLN A 184 -15.14 4.50 -6.28
N GLY A 185 -15.96 5.44 -5.80
CA GLY A 185 -17.06 5.14 -4.90
C GLY A 185 -16.66 4.50 -3.56
N PHE A 186 -17.45 3.52 -3.12
CA PHE A 186 -17.45 3.01 -1.75
C PHE A 186 -16.11 2.46 -1.26
N ALA A 187 -15.50 1.53 -2.00
CA ALA A 187 -14.27 0.88 -1.52
C ALA A 187 -13.14 1.89 -1.31
N PHE A 188 -12.93 2.81 -2.26
CA PHE A 188 -11.91 3.84 -2.14
C PHE A 188 -12.24 4.83 -1.03
N HIS A 189 -13.50 5.22 -0.87
CA HIS A 189 -13.93 6.09 0.23
C HIS A 189 -13.61 5.50 1.61
N ILE A 190 -13.88 4.22 1.83
CA ILE A 190 -13.53 3.52 3.08
C ILE A 190 -12.01 3.46 3.28
N GLN A 191 -11.24 3.20 2.21
CA GLN A 191 -9.78 3.19 2.28
C GLN A 191 -9.21 4.56 2.66
N LEU A 192 -9.73 5.64 2.09
CA LEU A 192 -9.34 7.00 2.44
C LEU A 192 -9.62 7.33 3.92
N TRP A 193 -10.76 6.89 4.46
CA TRP A 193 -11.08 7.06 5.88
C TRP A 193 -10.14 6.27 6.77
N ALA A 194 -9.89 5.00 6.42
CA ALA A 194 -8.94 4.16 7.14
C ALA A 194 -7.54 4.79 7.14
N LEU A 195 -7.10 5.35 6.01
CA LEU A 195 -5.83 6.05 5.88
C LEU A 195 -5.77 7.33 6.73
N ALA A 196 -6.82 8.15 6.72
CA ALA A 196 -6.89 9.38 7.51
C ALA A 196 -6.86 9.09 9.02
N ILE A 197 -7.69 8.15 9.49
CA ILE A 197 -7.79 7.78 10.91
C ILE A 197 -6.47 7.17 11.40
N SER A 198 -5.93 6.22 10.65
CA SER A 198 -4.67 5.57 11.00
C SER A 198 -3.48 6.53 11.00
N THR A 199 -3.46 7.52 10.09
CA THR A 199 -2.45 8.59 10.06
C THR A 199 -2.52 9.44 11.32
N ILE A 200 -3.71 9.86 11.76
CA ILE A 200 -3.89 10.62 13.01
C ILE A 200 -3.42 9.81 14.21
N ILE A 201 -3.86 8.55 14.32
CA ILE A 201 -3.46 7.65 15.41
C ILE A 201 -1.94 7.49 15.44
N CYS A 202 -1.32 7.19 14.30
CA CYS A 202 0.13 7.03 14.21
C CYS A 202 0.87 8.33 14.52
N GLN A 203 0.36 9.49 14.10
CA GLN A 203 0.99 10.77 14.43
C GLN A 203 0.94 11.05 15.94
N ILE A 204 -0.18 10.72 16.60
CA ILE A 204 -0.32 10.81 18.05
C ILE A 204 0.64 9.85 18.75
N LEU A 205 0.73 8.59 18.29
CA LEU A 205 1.66 7.60 18.83
C LEU A 205 3.13 8.00 18.64
N ALA A 206 3.48 8.60 17.49
CA ALA A 206 4.81 9.14 17.25
C ALA A 206 5.16 10.22 18.28
N ILE A 207 4.22 11.13 18.57
CA ILE A 207 4.37 12.18 19.60
C ILE A 207 4.46 11.56 21.01
N HIS A 208 3.64 10.56 21.29
CA HIS A 208 3.66 9.84 22.56
C HIS A 208 5.03 9.18 22.82
N HIS A 209 5.57 8.48 21.82
CA HIS A 209 6.82 7.75 21.95
C HIS A 209 8.06 8.65 21.99
N ILE A 210 8.07 9.79 21.30
CA ILE A 210 9.16 10.76 21.46
C ILE A 210 9.17 11.38 22.85
N LYS A 211 8.00 11.67 23.45
CA LYS A 211 7.90 12.12 24.85
C LYS A 211 8.43 11.09 25.83
N LYS A 212 8.19 9.80 25.58
CA LYS A 212 8.77 8.67 26.33
C LYS A 212 10.22 8.35 25.97
N ARG A 213 10.87 9.14 25.10
CA ARG A 213 12.23 8.91 24.59
C ARG A 213 12.43 7.55 23.89
N ASN A 214 11.36 6.92 23.41
CA ASN A 214 11.44 5.72 22.59
C ASN A 214 11.57 6.13 21.12
N ILE A 215 12.81 6.39 20.71
CA ILE A 215 13.13 6.94 19.38
C ILE A 215 12.82 5.94 18.25
N ALA A 216 12.96 4.63 18.50
CA ALA A 216 12.66 3.60 17.50
C ALA A 216 11.17 3.59 17.14
N LEU A 217 10.28 3.60 18.15
CA LEU A 217 8.84 3.67 17.91
C LEU A 217 8.42 5.04 17.36
N HIS A 218 9.01 6.14 17.85
CA HIS A 218 8.78 7.45 17.25
C HIS A 218 9.10 7.45 15.75
N LEU A 219 10.28 6.95 15.37
CA LEU A 219 10.70 6.82 13.97
C LEU A 219 9.72 5.96 13.17
N GLY A 220 9.32 4.80 13.71
CA GLY A 220 8.42 3.87 13.04
C GLY A 220 7.04 4.48 12.76
N PHE A 221 6.42 5.10 13.77
CA PHE A 221 5.13 5.78 13.61
C PHE A 221 5.22 7.06 12.78
N GLN A 222 6.33 7.80 12.84
CA GLN A 222 6.53 8.95 11.95
C GLN A 222 6.72 8.52 10.51
N LEU A 223 7.37 7.38 10.29
CA LEU A 223 7.53 6.81 8.96
C LEU A 223 6.20 6.29 8.43
N TYR A 224 5.34 5.74 9.29
CA TYR A 224 3.97 5.41 8.91
C TYR A 224 3.25 6.63 8.30
N THR A 225 3.28 7.78 8.98
CA THR A 225 2.58 8.98 8.48
C THR A 225 3.18 9.45 7.16
N PHE A 226 4.48 9.31 6.98
CA PHE A 226 5.14 9.59 5.70
C PHE A 226 4.69 8.65 4.58
N VAL A 227 4.65 7.34 4.82
CA VAL A 227 4.21 6.39 3.79
C VAL A 227 2.71 6.47 3.50
N ALA A 228 1.90 6.92 4.46
CA ALA A 228 0.51 7.30 4.21
C ALA A 228 0.41 8.41 3.16
N PHE A 229 1.35 9.37 3.16
CA PHE A 229 1.39 10.42 2.15
C PHE A 229 2.01 9.95 0.84
N LEU A 230 2.90 8.96 0.89
CA LEU A 230 3.42 8.31 -0.32
C LEU A 230 2.33 7.58 -1.12
N ASN A 231 1.17 7.29 -0.51
CA ASN A 231 0.07 6.64 -1.22
C ASN A 231 -0.30 7.39 -2.51
N ALA A 232 -0.41 8.72 -2.46
CA ALA A 232 -0.80 9.52 -3.61
C ALA A 232 0.22 9.50 -4.78
N PRO A 233 1.53 9.77 -4.58
CA PRO A 233 2.52 9.65 -5.67
C PRO A 233 2.60 8.23 -6.21
N ILE A 234 2.65 7.22 -5.33
CA ILE A 234 2.76 5.83 -5.76
C ILE A 234 1.53 5.43 -6.57
N GLN A 235 0.33 5.83 -6.15
CA GLN A 235 -0.91 5.59 -6.92
C GLN A 235 -0.87 6.20 -8.32
N ARG A 236 -0.34 7.42 -8.49
CA ARG A 236 -0.21 8.03 -9.83
C ARG A 236 0.81 7.30 -10.71
N TYR A 237 1.91 6.84 -10.13
CA TYR A 237 2.89 6.03 -10.86
C TYR A 237 2.32 4.67 -11.24
N ASP A 238 1.57 4.02 -10.34
CA ASP A 238 0.86 2.78 -10.63
C ASP A 238 -0.15 2.96 -11.77
N TRP A 239 -0.91 4.05 -11.79
CA TRP A 239 -1.82 4.36 -12.91
C TRP A 239 -1.09 4.54 -14.24
N ALA A 240 -0.03 5.34 -14.27
CA ALA A 240 0.72 5.56 -15.50
C ALA A 240 1.38 4.27 -15.99
N PHE A 241 1.93 3.46 -15.09
CA PHE A 241 2.59 2.21 -15.44
C PHE A 241 1.59 1.14 -15.90
N LEU A 242 0.53 0.91 -15.12
CA LEU A 242 -0.44 -0.14 -15.42
C LEU A 242 -1.38 0.26 -16.56
N GLY A 243 -1.73 1.54 -16.70
CA GLY A 243 -2.47 2.02 -17.86
C GLY A 243 -1.66 1.92 -19.16
N ASN A 244 -0.32 1.98 -19.09
CA ASN A 244 0.53 1.73 -20.26
C ASN A 244 0.58 0.22 -20.61
N ILE A 245 0.55 -0.66 -19.61
CA ILE A 245 0.49 -2.12 -19.81
C ILE A 245 -0.89 -2.56 -20.33
N TYR A 246 -1.96 -1.92 -19.84
CA TYR A 246 -3.35 -2.22 -20.18
C TYR A 246 -4.06 -1.02 -20.82
N PRO A 247 -3.65 -0.59 -22.02
CA PRO A 247 -4.16 0.63 -22.66
C PRO A 247 -5.63 0.51 -23.12
N ASN A 248 -6.15 -0.72 -23.22
CA ASN A 248 -7.53 -1.03 -23.58
C ASN A 248 -8.50 -0.99 -22.39
N LEU A 249 -7.99 -0.84 -21.16
CA LEU A 249 -8.81 -0.76 -19.96
C LEU A 249 -9.04 0.69 -19.56
N THR A 250 -10.15 0.95 -18.88
CA THR A 250 -10.37 2.29 -18.30
C THR A 250 -9.50 2.48 -17.05
N GLN A 251 -9.26 3.74 -16.68
CA GLN A 251 -8.58 4.07 -15.42
C GLN A 251 -9.33 3.49 -14.21
N GLY A 252 -10.66 3.47 -14.26
CA GLY A 252 -11.51 2.86 -13.24
C GLY A 252 -11.31 1.34 -13.13
N GLU A 253 -11.08 0.61 -14.21
CA GLU A 253 -10.81 -0.83 -14.12
C GLU A 253 -9.42 -1.09 -13.52
N VAL A 254 -8.40 -0.39 -14.02
CA VAL A 254 -7.03 -0.49 -13.50
C VAL A 254 -6.96 -0.07 -12.03
N ASN A 255 -7.72 0.94 -11.60
CA ASN A 255 -7.66 1.39 -10.21
C ASN A 255 -8.20 0.36 -9.21
N ASN A 256 -9.03 -0.61 -9.63
CA ASN A 256 -9.38 -1.74 -8.76
C ASN A 256 -8.14 -2.52 -8.35
N MET A 257 -7.19 -2.69 -9.27
CA MET A 257 -5.91 -3.31 -8.96
C MET A 257 -5.02 -2.40 -8.13
N VAL A 258 -4.92 -1.12 -8.50
CA VAL A 258 -4.09 -0.13 -7.80
C VAL A 258 -4.46 0.04 -6.33
N ASN A 259 -5.75 0.09 -6.00
CA ASN A 259 -6.23 0.19 -4.63
C ASN A 259 -5.72 -0.95 -3.72
N MET A 260 -5.40 -2.11 -4.27
CA MET A 260 -4.91 -3.26 -3.51
C MET A 260 -3.39 -3.22 -3.29
N LEU A 261 -2.64 -2.65 -4.24
CA LEU A 261 -1.17 -2.71 -4.26
C LEU A 261 -0.50 -1.44 -3.71
N THR A 262 -1.08 -0.26 -3.92
CA THR A 262 -0.39 1.01 -3.63
C THR A 262 0.02 1.11 -2.16
N PHE A 263 -0.92 0.88 -1.24
CA PHE A 263 -0.60 1.06 0.17
C PHE A 263 0.31 -0.06 0.71
N TRP A 264 0.23 -1.27 0.12
CA TRP A 264 1.20 -2.34 0.34
C TRP A 264 2.62 -1.91 -0.09
N GLN A 265 2.80 -1.37 -1.30
CA GLN A 265 4.09 -0.84 -1.76
C GLN A 265 4.60 0.29 -0.86
N CYS A 266 3.72 1.19 -0.43
CA CYS A 266 4.07 2.28 0.48
C CYS A 266 4.63 1.75 1.81
N LEU A 267 3.99 0.74 2.40
CA LEU A 267 4.51 0.07 3.60
C LEU A 267 5.85 -0.62 3.33
N MET A 268 6.05 -1.26 2.17
CA MET A 268 7.33 -1.88 1.82
C MET A 268 8.44 -0.83 1.67
N ILE A 269 8.13 0.32 1.07
CA ILE A 269 9.04 1.48 1.03
C ILE A 269 9.35 1.96 2.44
N GLY A 270 8.34 2.02 3.32
CA GLY A 270 8.51 2.27 4.75
C GLY A 270 9.46 1.28 5.41
N CYS A 271 9.29 -0.02 5.19
CA CYS A 271 10.19 -1.06 5.69
C CYS A 271 11.64 -0.78 5.26
N MET A 272 11.86 -0.45 3.99
CA MET A 272 13.19 -0.16 3.47
C MET A 272 13.81 1.11 4.09
N ILE A 273 13.05 2.20 4.20
CA ILE A 273 13.53 3.46 4.82
C ILE A 273 13.82 3.26 6.31
N PHE A 274 12.98 2.51 7.02
CA PHE A 274 13.20 2.17 8.43
C PHE A 274 14.48 1.34 8.60
N ALA A 275 14.62 0.27 7.82
CA ALA A 275 15.80 -0.59 7.85
C ALA A 275 17.07 0.20 7.51
N TRP A 276 17.02 1.16 6.58
CA TRP A 276 18.14 2.04 6.27
C TRP A 276 18.49 2.98 7.43
N ASN A 277 17.49 3.61 8.06
CA ASN A 277 17.69 4.45 9.23
C ASN A 277 18.28 3.67 10.42
N ARG A 278 17.75 2.46 10.67
CA ARG A 278 18.25 1.52 11.67
C ARG A 278 19.70 1.11 11.38
N ALA A 279 20.00 0.67 10.16
CA ALA A 279 21.34 0.26 9.75
C ALA A 279 22.36 1.40 9.76
N SER A 280 21.90 2.64 9.76
CA SER A 280 22.75 3.81 9.93
C SER A 280 23.11 4.05 11.40
N SER A 281 22.38 3.49 12.36
CA SER A 281 22.64 3.64 13.80
C SER A 281 23.69 2.65 14.32
N PRO A 282 24.49 3.02 15.33
CA PRO A 282 25.49 2.12 15.91
C PRO A 282 24.82 0.93 16.59
N MET A 283 25.49 -0.22 16.53
CA MET A 283 25.09 -1.42 17.26
C MET A 283 25.30 -1.21 18.76
N LYS A 284 24.38 -1.73 19.57
CA LYS A 284 24.57 -1.83 21.01
C LYS A 284 25.56 -2.95 21.31
N THR A 285 26.38 -2.76 22.34
CA THR A 285 27.35 -3.74 22.80
C THR A 285 26.72 -4.87 23.61
N LYS A 286 25.60 -4.58 24.28
CA LYS A 286 24.88 -5.57 25.09
C LYS A 286 23.96 -6.42 24.20
N PRO A 287 23.89 -7.75 24.44
CA PRO A 287 22.93 -8.60 23.77
C PRO A 287 21.50 -8.14 24.05
N VAL A 288 20.61 -8.36 23.08
CA VAL A 288 19.20 -8.02 23.22
C VAL A 288 18.54 -9.04 24.11
N GLU A 289 18.00 -8.58 25.24
CA GLU A 289 17.12 -9.39 26.07
C GLU A 289 15.78 -9.61 25.35
N ILE A 290 15.43 -10.88 25.15
CA ILE A 290 14.18 -11.30 24.53
C ILE A 290 13.19 -11.57 25.66
N ALA A 291 12.24 -10.65 25.85
CA ALA A 291 11.14 -10.90 26.76
C ALA A 291 10.32 -12.11 26.27
N PRO A 292 9.89 -13.02 27.16
CA PRO A 292 9.02 -14.09 26.78
C PRO A 292 7.70 -13.51 26.24
N GLN A 293 7.20 -14.09 25.16
CA GLN A 293 5.90 -13.70 24.63
C GLN A 293 4.79 -13.97 25.66
N PRO A 294 3.81 -13.05 25.82
CA PRO A 294 2.67 -13.27 26.70
C PRO A 294 1.91 -14.56 26.35
N VAL A 295 1.52 -15.33 27.37
CA VAL A 295 0.78 -16.59 27.17
C VAL A 295 -0.52 -16.36 26.41
N ALA A 296 -1.25 -15.30 26.72
CA ALA A 296 -2.48 -14.92 26.02
C ALA A 296 -2.26 -14.71 24.52
N LEU A 297 -1.15 -14.06 24.13
CA LEU A 297 -0.81 -13.88 22.72
C LEU A 297 -0.51 -15.22 22.04
N LYS A 298 0.22 -16.12 22.71
CA LYS A 298 0.48 -17.46 22.16
C LYS A 298 -0.80 -18.27 21.95
N VAL A 299 -1.72 -18.21 22.92
CA VAL A 299 -3.04 -18.87 22.82
C VAL A 299 -3.83 -18.29 21.66
N PHE A 300 -3.93 -16.96 21.58
CA PHE A 300 -4.61 -16.27 20.50
C PHE A 300 -4.06 -16.66 19.11
N LEU A 301 -2.73 -16.59 18.93
CA LEU A 301 -2.09 -16.95 17.66
C LEU A 301 -2.27 -18.44 17.32
N SER A 302 -2.29 -19.31 18.33
CA SER A 302 -2.56 -20.74 18.12
C SER A 302 -4.00 -20.98 17.66
N LEU A 303 -4.98 -20.33 18.28
CA LEU A 303 -6.39 -20.42 17.90
C LEU A 303 -6.62 -19.84 16.50
N ALA A 304 -6.08 -18.65 16.23
CA ALA A 304 -6.13 -18.04 14.90
C ALA A 304 -5.49 -18.94 13.85
N GLY A 305 -4.39 -19.60 14.18
CA GLY A 305 -3.75 -20.61 13.33
C GLY A 305 -4.63 -21.80 13.01
N VAL A 306 -5.30 -22.38 14.01
CA VAL A 306 -6.25 -23.49 13.82
C VAL A 306 -7.41 -23.07 12.93
N VAL A 307 -8.00 -21.90 13.18
CA VAL A 307 -9.11 -21.38 12.35
C VAL A 307 -8.63 -21.10 10.92
N ALA A 308 -7.41 -20.59 10.73
CA ALA A 308 -6.86 -20.33 9.40
C ALA A 308 -6.61 -21.63 8.64
N ILE A 309 -6.06 -22.66 9.29
CA ILE A 309 -5.88 -24.00 8.72
C ILE A 309 -7.25 -24.58 8.30
N TRP A 310 -8.25 -24.51 9.18
CA TRP A 310 -9.60 -24.97 8.85
C TRP A 310 -10.19 -24.21 7.65
N THR A 311 -10.02 -22.88 7.62
CA THR A 311 -10.49 -22.03 6.53
C THR A 311 -9.85 -22.45 5.21
N VAL A 312 -8.53 -22.62 5.17
CA VAL A 312 -7.79 -23.07 3.97
C VAL A 312 -8.27 -24.45 3.52
N LEU A 313 -8.36 -25.43 4.44
CA LEU A 313 -8.83 -26.78 4.09
C LEU A 313 -10.26 -26.74 3.52
N SER A 314 -11.15 -25.97 4.13
CA SER A 314 -12.55 -25.85 3.69
C SER A 314 -12.64 -25.20 2.30
N THR A 315 -11.88 -24.12 2.06
CA THR A 315 -11.87 -23.38 0.79
C THR A 315 -11.30 -24.19 -0.38
N TYR A 316 -10.31 -25.04 -0.15
CA TYR A 316 -9.58 -25.70 -1.24
C TYR A 316 -9.86 -27.21 -1.37
N LEU A 317 -10.32 -27.91 -0.33
CA LEU A 317 -10.62 -29.34 -0.38
C LEU A 317 -12.12 -29.69 -0.43
N GLY A 318 -13.00 -28.79 0.01
CA GLY A 318 -14.45 -29.01 0.00
C GLY A 318 -15.04 -28.70 -1.37
N THR A 319 -15.51 -27.46 -1.53
CA THR A 319 -15.85 -26.87 -2.82
C THR A 319 -14.76 -25.86 -3.16
N ALA A 320 -13.93 -26.16 -4.16
CA ALA A 320 -12.72 -25.37 -4.38
C ALA A 320 -13.04 -23.92 -4.78
N GLY A 321 -12.43 -22.96 -4.10
CA GLY A 321 -12.46 -21.54 -4.42
C GLY A 321 -13.35 -20.70 -3.49
N LEU A 322 -13.33 -19.40 -3.75
CA LEU A 322 -14.05 -18.36 -3.00
C LEU A 322 -15.56 -18.60 -2.97
N GLY A 323 -16.11 -19.13 -4.05
CA GLY A 323 -17.54 -19.43 -4.21
C GLY A 323 -18.09 -20.49 -3.25
N SER A 324 -17.27 -21.15 -2.45
CA SER A 324 -17.71 -22.12 -1.44
C SER A 324 -18.38 -21.52 -0.20
N TRP A 325 -18.21 -20.21 0.01
CA TRP A 325 -18.67 -19.53 1.21
C TRP A 325 -19.88 -18.64 0.93
N THR A 326 -20.96 -18.79 1.69
CA THR A 326 -22.18 -17.97 1.56
C THR A 326 -21.90 -16.48 1.74
N ALA A 327 -21.09 -16.12 2.74
CA ALA A 327 -20.69 -14.74 2.98
C ALA A 327 -19.95 -14.13 1.79
N VAL A 328 -19.17 -14.93 1.05
CA VAL A 328 -18.45 -14.48 -0.14
C VAL A 328 -19.41 -14.33 -1.31
N GLN A 329 -20.31 -15.30 -1.54
CA GLN A 329 -21.35 -15.23 -2.57
C GLN A 329 -22.24 -13.99 -2.43
N ALA A 330 -22.49 -13.54 -1.20
CA ALA A 330 -23.36 -12.41 -0.92
C ALA A 330 -22.75 -11.05 -1.32
N ILE A 331 -21.42 -10.92 -1.35
CA ILE A 331 -20.76 -9.61 -1.52
C ILE A 331 -19.77 -9.54 -2.71
N VAL A 332 -19.59 -10.64 -3.43
CA VAL A 332 -18.69 -10.73 -4.60
C VAL A 332 -19.53 -10.98 -5.85
N PRO A 333 -19.29 -10.25 -6.96
CA PRO A 333 -19.96 -10.49 -8.22
C PRO A 333 -19.81 -11.93 -8.70
N ALA A 334 -20.90 -12.51 -9.23
CA ALA A 334 -20.92 -13.88 -9.73
C ALA A 334 -19.87 -14.15 -10.82
N SER A 335 -19.57 -13.15 -11.65
CA SER A 335 -18.52 -13.23 -12.67
C SER A 335 -17.12 -13.40 -12.08
N THR A 336 -16.80 -12.67 -11.00
CA THR A 336 -15.53 -12.80 -10.28
C THR A 336 -15.43 -14.17 -9.61
N LEU A 337 -16.52 -14.69 -9.05
CA LEU A 337 -16.58 -16.03 -8.47
C LEU A 337 -16.41 -17.13 -9.52
N ALA A 338 -17.03 -16.96 -10.70
CA ALA A 338 -16.88 -17.89 -11.81
C ALA A 338 -15.42 -17.93 -12.30
N ALA A 339 -14.77 -16.78 -12.44
CA ALA A 339 -13.37 -16.69 -12.82
C ALA A 339 -12.45 -17.35 -11.78
N ASP A 340 -12.68 -17.13 -10.49
CA ASP A 340 -11.94 -17.82 -9.42
C ASP A 340 -12.15 -19.34 -9.45
N ALA A 341 -13.39 -19.81 -9.65
CA ALA A 341 -13.70 -21.24 -9.75
C ALA A 341 -12.99 -21.93 -10.94
N MET A 342 -12.75 -21.21 -12.04
CA MET A 342 -12.02 -21.73 -13.19
C MET A 342 -10.57 -22.08 -12.88
N LEU A 343 -9.93 -21.45 -11.88
CA LEU A 343 -8.57 -21.78 -11.46
C LEU A 343 -8.42 -23.21 -10.94
N TYR A 344 -9.50 -23.77 -10.38
CA TYR A 344 -9.51 -25.07 -9.72
C TYR A 344 -10.18 -26.14 -10.57
N THR A 345 -11.00 -25.73 -11.53
CA THR A 345 -11.72 -26.64 -12.43
C THR A 345 -10.71 -27.49 -13.20
N ASN A 346 -10.88 -28.82 -13.19
CA ASN A 346 -9.95 -29.79 -13.78
C ASN A 346 -8.54 -29.85 -13.16
N HIS A 347 -8.29 -29.20 -12.02
CA HIS A 347 -7.00 -29.20 -11.34
C HIS A 347 -7.04 -29.72 -9.87
N PRO A 348 -7.79 -30.78 -9.54
CA PRO A 348 -8.02 -31.19 -8.15
C PRO A 348 -6.73 -31.58 -7.40
N LEU A 349 -5.76 -32.18 -8.09
CA LEU A 349 -4.47 -32.54 -7.50
C LEU A 349 -3.66 -31.30 -7.12
N LEU A 350 -3.62 -30.29 -7.99
CA LEU A 350 -2.89 -29.04 -7.75
C LEU A 350 -3.52 -28.25 -6.59
N THR A 351 -4.86 -28.17 -6.57
CA THR A 351 -5.62 -27.52 -5.50
C THR A 351 -5.40 -28.23 -4.16
N THR A 352 -5.44 -29.57 -4.14
CA THR A 352 -5.18 -30.36 -2.93
C THR A 352 -3.76 -30.16 -2.43
N LEU A 353 -2.77 -30.21 -3.32
CA LEU A 353 -1.37 -29.99 -2.99
C LEU A 353 -1.16 -28.57 -2.44
N PHE A 354 -1.78 -27.56 -3.05
CA PHE A 354 -1.74 -26.19 -2.54
C PHE A 354 -2.32 -26.08 -1.12
N ALA A 355 -3.48 -26.70 -0.86
CA ALA A 355 -4.10 -26.68 0.45
C ALA A 355 -3.18 -27.29 1.53
N ILE A 356 -2.62 -28.48 1.26
CA ILE A 356 -1.71 -29.19 2.17
C ILE A 356 -0.45 -28.37 2.43
N LEU A 357 0.15 -27.80 1.38
CA LEU A 357 1.36 -26.99 1.53
C LEU A 357 1.06 -25.70 2.26
N MET A 358 -0.06 -25.04 2.00
CA MET A 358 -0.43 -23.81 2.71
C MET A 358 -0.66 -24.07 4.21
N VAL A 359 -1.35 -25.15 4.56
CA VAL A 359 -1.50 -25.60 5.95
C VAL A 359 -0.14 -25.90 6.58
N THR A 360 0.75 -26.56 5.83
CA THR A 360 2.12 -26.84 6.29
C THR A 360 2.90 -25.55 6.55
N ALA A 361 2.78 -24.55 5.68
CA ALA A 361 3.42 -23.23 5.85
C ALA A 361 2.89 -22.52 7.10
N ILE A 362 1.57 -22.49 7.30
CA ILE A 362 0.95 -21.87 8.49
C ILE A 362 1.42 -22.59 9.76
N ALA A 363 1.28 -23.93 9.82
CA ALA A 363 1.59 -24.71 11.01
C ALA A 363 3.08 -24.65 11.38
N SER A 364 3.98 -24.85 10.41
CA SER A 364 5.42 -24.77 10.63
C SER A 364 5.88 -23.35 10.95
N GLY A 365 5.30 -22.34 10.31
CA GLY A 365 5.55 -20.92 10.60
C GLY A 365 5.18 -20.54 12.03
N LEU A 366 3.97 -20.90 12.48
CA LEU A 366 3.54 -20.68 13.86
C LEU A 366 4.39 -21.46 14.86
N TRP A 367 4.78 -22.70 14.54
CA TRP A 367 5.69 -23.46 15.39
C TRP A 367 7.02 -22.74 15.59
N LEU A 368 7.60 -22.20 14.52
CA LEU A 368 8.83 -21.42 14.58
C LEU A 368 8.68 -20.15 15.42
N MET A 369 7.53 -19.47 15.34
CA MET A 369 7.28 -18.22 16.07
C MET A 369 6.93 -18.41 17.55
N LEU A 370 6.28 -19.52 17.91
CA LEU A 370 5.71 -19.72 19.25
C LEU A 370 6.47 -20.71 20.13
N ARG A 371 7.14 -21.70 19.51
CA ARG A 371 7.72 -22.86 20.20
C ARG A 371 9.22 -22.95 20.06
N ASN A 372 9.73 -23.15 18.84
CA ASN A 372 11.14 -23.43 18.62
C ASN A 372 11.64 -22.85 17.30
N GLU A 373 12.25 -21.67 17.38
CA GLU A 373 12.82 -20.97 16.23
C GLU A 373 14.03 -21.68 15.61
N ALA A 374 14.70 -22.59 16.35
CA ALA A 374 15.88 -23.32 15.89
C ALA A 374 15.55 -24.66 15.21
N SER A 375 14.27 -25.04 15.13
CA SER A 375 13.85 -26.30 14.52
C SER A 375 14.19 -26.34 13.03
N ARG A 376 15.19 -27.15 12.65
CA ARG A 376 15.59 -27.34 11.23
C ARG A 376 14.46 -27.93 10.38
N LEU A 377 13.73 -28.90 10.94
CA LEU A 377 12.60 -29.51 10.24
C LEU A 377 11.50 -28.48 9.95
N ALA A 378 11.10 -27.68 10.94
CA ALA A 378 10.07 -26.67 10.75
C ALA A 378 10.51 -25.56 9.78
N ARG A 379 11.79 -25.13 9.83
CA ARG A 379 12.37 -24.19 8.84
C ARG A 379 12.27 -24.74 7.43
N ASN A 380 12.71 -25.98 7.20
CA ASN A 380 12.69 -26.59 5.86
C ASN A 380 11.26 -26.78 5.34
N LEU A 381 10.36 -27.30 6.19
CA LEU A 381 8.95 -27.45 5.84
C LEU A 381 8.32 -26.11 5.47
N PHE A 382 8.59 -25.07 6.26
CA PHE A 382 8.10 -23.73 5.96
C PHE A 382 8.60 -23.21 4.61
N TYR A 383 9.90 -23.26 4.35
CA TYR A 383 10.45 -22.70 3.11
C TYR A 383 9.93 -23.40 1.86
N VAL A 384 9.92 -24.74 1.85
CA VAL A 384 9.44 -25.51 0.71
C VAL A 384 7.97 -25.20 0.44
N SER A 385 7.14 -25.23 1.48
CA SER A 385 5.72 -24.94 1.35
C SER A 385 5.43 -23.50 0.96
N ALA A 386 6.01 -22.52 1.65
CA ALA A 386 5.79 -21.10 1.39
C ALA A 386 6.24 -20.67 -0.01
N ILE A 387 7.40 -21.15 -0.49
CA ILE A 387 7.89 -20.85 -1.83
C ILE A 387 6.96 -21.44 -2.89
N TRP A 388 6.57 -22.71 -2.73
CA TRP A 388 5.70 -23.37 -3.71
C TRP A 388 4.31 -22.72 -3.75
N CYS A 389 3.72 -22.44 -2.59
CA CYS A 389 2.46 -21.71 -2.50
C CYS A 389 2.56 -20.27 -3.04
N GLY A 390 3.68 -19.58 -2.83
CA GLY A 390 3.92 -18.26 -3.40
C GLY A 390 3.94 -18.30 -4.93
N VAL A 391 4.69 -19.26 -5.51
CA VAL A 391 4.73 -19.48 -6.96
C VAL A 391 3.34 -19.84 -7.51
N GLN A 392 2.62 -20.74 -6.86
CA GLN A 392 1.28 -21.16 -7.32
C GLN A 392 0.29 -19.98 -7.33
N GLN A 393 0.33 -19.12 -6.31
CA GLN A 393 -0.49 -17.90 -6.30
C GLN A 393 -0.10 -16.94 -7.42
N VAL A 394 1.20 -16.76 -7.70
CA VAL A 394 1.62 -15.95 -8.85
C VAL A 394 1.07 -16.52 -10.17
N ILE A 395 1.10 -17.85 -10.35
CA ILE A 395 0.52 -18.52 -11.52
C ILE A 395 -0.99 -18.24 -11.60
N TRP A 396 -1.73 -18.38 -10.50
CA TRP A 396 -3.16 -18.04 -10.45
C TRP A 396 -3.44 -16.57 -10.75
N GLY A 397 -2.57 -15.67 -10.29
CA GLY A 397 -2.62 -14.26 -10.63
C GLY A 397 -2.52 -14.02 -12.15
N PHE A 398 -1.60 -14.72 -12.82
CA PHE A 398 -1.53 -14.65 -14.29
C PHE A 398 -2.72 -15.30 -14.99
N GLN A 399 -3.25 -16.40 -14.46
CA GLN A 399 -4.39 -17.12 -15.05
C GLN A 399 -5.70 -16.34 -14.96
N LEU A 400 -5.93 -15.59 -13.88
CA LEU A 400 -7.08 -14.69 -13.77
C LEU A 400 -6.97 -13.47 -14.69
N GLY A 401 -5.76 -13.12 -15.11
CA GLY A 401 -5.51 -12.05 -16.07
C GLY A 401 -5.69 -10.64 -15.49
N GLU A 402 -5.99 -9.72 -16.39
CA GLU A 402 -6.10 -8.29 -16.14
C GLU A 402 -7.35 -7.91 -15.33
N PRO A 403 -7.33 -6.78 -14.60
CA PRO A 403 -8.51 -6.30 -13.92
C PRO A 403 -9.61 -5.92 -14.91
N SER A 404 -10.86 -6.24 -14.61
CA SER A 404 -12.01 -5.77 -15.39
C SER A 404 -13.22 -5.58 -14.48
N MET A 405 -14.30 -5.04 -15.03
CA MET A 405 -15.60 -5.04 -14.33
C MET A 405 -16.15 -6.45 -14.11
N ALA A 406 -15.78 -7.43 -14.96
CA ALA A 406 -16.21 -8.82 -14.84
C ALA A 406 -15.36 -9.61 -13.83
N VAL A 407 -14.05 -9.40 -13.80
CA VAL A 407 -13.13 -10.02 -12.85
C VAL A 407 -12.53 -8.92 -12.00
N THR A 408 -13.19 -8.63 -10.88
CA THR A 408 -12.84 -7.49 -10.03
C THR A 408 -11.38 -7.55 -9.62
N ALA A 409 -10.62 -6.54 -10.02
CA ALA A 409 -9.18 -6.41 -9.76
C ALA A 409 -8.28 -7.54 -10.32
N GLY A 410 -8.83 -8.42 -11.17
CA GLY A 410 -8.09 -9.46 -11.88
C GLY A 410 -7.35 -10.41 -10.93
N GLY A 411 -6.18 -10.86 -11.37
CA GLY A 411 -5.27 -11.65 -10.53
C GLY A 411 -4.52 -10.90 -9.43
N GLY A 412 -4.86 -9.63 -9.17
CA GLY A 412 -4.07 -8.74 -8.31
C GLY A 412 -3.88 -9.26 -6.88
N PHE A 413 -4.91 -9.86 -6.26
CA PHE A 413 -4.78 -10.48 -4.93
C PHE A 413 -3.69 -11.56 -4.90
N TYR A 414 -3.81 -12.55 -5.77
CA TYR A 414 -2.89 -13.68 -5.81
C TYR A 414 -1.48 -13.24 -6.21
N MET A 415 -1.35 -12.24 -7.08
CA MET A 415 -0.06 -11.67 -7.44
C MET A 415 0.63 -11.02 -6.23
N VAL A 416 -0.05 -10.11 -5.52
CA VAL A 416 0.56 -9.40 -4.39
C VAL A 416 0.83 -10.35 -3.22
N SER A 417 -0.12 -11.22 -2.89
CA SER A 417 0.04 -12.25 -1.85
C SER A 417 1.18 -13.21 -2.20
N GLY A 418 1.18 -13.77 -3.40
CA GLY A 418 2.15 -14.75 -3.87
C GLY A 418 3.57 -14.19 -3.94
N VAL A 419 3.75 -13.01 -4.54
CA VAL A 419 5.05 -12.32 -4.59
C VAL A 419 5.55 -12.00 -3.19
N SER A 420 4.69 -11.53 -2.28
CA SER A 420 5.09 -11.20 -0.91
C SER A 420 5.52 -12.44 -0.14
N LEU A 421 4.72 -13.52 -0.18
CA LEU A 421 5.06 -14.79 0.47
C LEU A 421 6.39 -15.34 -0.06
N LEU A 422 6.56 -15.37 -1.39
CA LEU A 422 7.78 -15.83 -2.04
C LEU A 422 9.00 -14.96 -1.65
N ALA A 423 8.87 -13.64 -1.74
CA ALA A 423 9.97 -12.71 -1.47
C ALA A 423 10.42 -12.77 -0.01
N PHE A 424 9.50 -12.79 0.95
CA PHE A 424 9.85 -12.86 2.36
C PHE A 424 10.35 -14.24 2.80
N ALA A 425 9.81 -15.33 2.23
CA ALA A 425 10.36 -16.66 2.46
C ALA A 425 11.79 -16.80 1.92
N ALA A 426 12.05 -16.30 0.71
CA ALA A 426 13.38 -16.26 0.12
C ALA A 426 14.34 -15.36 0.90
N LEU A 427 13.88 -14.19 1.37
CA LEU A 427 14.67 -13.30 2.20
C LEU A 427 15.01 -13.94 3.55
N ALA A 428 14.05 -14.60 4.20
CA ALA A 428 14.30 -15.33 5.44
C ALA A 428 15.34 -16.44 5.22
N LEU A 429 15.20 -17.26 4.16
CA LEU A 429 16.18 -18.28 3.80
C LEU A 429 17.58 -17.67 3.58
N TYR A 430 17.66 -16.56 2.85
CA TYR A 430 18.91 -15.84 2.63
C TYR A 430 19.57 -15.39 3.96
N GLN A 431 18.79 -14.84 4.89
CA GLN A 431 19.32 -14.43 6.20
C GLN A 431 19.77 -15.62 7.05
N GLN A 432 19.05 -16.75 6.99
CA GLN A 432 19.44 -17.98 7.66
C GLN A 432 20.79 -18.50 7.15
N VAL A 433 20.97 -18.57 5.82
CA VAL A 433 22.24 -19.03 5.21
C VAL A 433 23.41 -18.12 5.61
N ARG A 434 23.15 -16.84 5.89
CA ARG A 434 24.14 -15.86 6.36
C ARG A 434 24.33 -15.84 7.89
N GLY A 435 23.56 -16.61 8.65
CA GLY A 435 23.59 -16.60 10.12
C GLY A 435 23.05 -15.32 10.75
N HIS A 436 22.26 -14.53 10.02
CA HIS A 436 21.67 -13.28 10.53
C HIS A 436 20.33 -13.54 11.25
N GLU A 437 20.37 -14.22 12.40
CA GLU A 437 19.16 -14.71 13.09
C GLU A 437 18.14 -13.61 13.43
N ASN A 438 18.57 -12.41 13.82
CA ASN A 438 17.64 -11.29 14.11
C ASN A 438 16.86 -10.83 12.88
N LYS A 439 17.53 -10.75 11.72
CA LYS A 439 16.90 -10.37 10.44
C LYS A 439 16.08 -11.50 9.86
N TRP A 440 16.53 -12.74 10.07
CA TRP A 440 15.75 -13.93 9.76
C TRP A 440 14.40 -13.87 10.46
N HIS A 441 14.39 -13.63 11.77
CA HIS A 441 13.14 -13.58 12.55
C HIS A 441 12.18 -12.50 12.03
N GLU A 442 12.68 -11.30 11.73
CA GLU A 442 11.88 -10.21 11.15
C GLU A 442 11.30 -10.59 9.78
N SER A 443 12.11 -11.16 8.89
CA SER A 443 11.66 -11.60 7.55
C SER A 443 10.64 -12.74 7.65
N MET A 444 10.83 -13.62 8.63
CA MET A 444 9.98 -14.77 8.90
C MET A 444 8.58 -14.32 9.35
N ILE A 445 8.47 -13.28 10.18
CA ILE A 445 7.17 -12.73 10.58
C ILE A 445 6.36 -12.28 9.36
N PHE A 446 6.97 -11.56 8.41
CA PHE A 446 6.30 -11.20 7.16
C PHE A 446 5.88 -12.44 6.36
N ALA A 447 6.77 -13.40 6.19
CA ALA A 447 6.46 -14.62 5.43
C ALA A 447 5.30 -15.41 6.06
N VAL A 448 5.31 -15.60 7.38
CA VAL A 448 4.21 -16.26 8.11
C VAL A 448 2.92 -15.47 7.97
N ASN A 449 2.95 -14.15 8.13
CA ASN A 449 1.75 -13.33 7.99
C ASN A 449 1.14 -13.45 6.57
N PHE A 450 1.96 -13.47 5.52
CA PHE A 450 1.45 -13.66 4.15
C PHE A 450 0.98 -15.09 3.87
N ALA A 451 1.47 -16.10 4.60
CA ALA A 451 0.88 -17.45 4.53
C ALA A 451 -0.58 -17.48 5.04
N PHE A 452 -0.99 -16.50 5.86
CA PHE A 452 -2.38 -16.35 6.28
C PHE A 452 -3.26 -15.61 5.25
N ALA A 453 -2.69 -14.95 4.22
CA ALA A 453 -3.47 -14.13 3.29
C ALA A 453 -4.67 -14.86 2.65
N PRO A 454 -4.57 -16.14 2.22
CA PRO A 454 -5.72 -16.89 1.71
C PRO A 454 -6.84 -17.15 2.74
N ALA A 455 -6.52 -17.24 4.04
CA ALA A 455 -7.55 -17.30 5.07
C ALA A 455 -8.12 -15.92 5.37
N LEU A 456 -7.26 -14.90 5.43
CA LEU A 456 -7.65 -13.52 5.71
C LEU A 456 -8.58 -12.94 4.66
N VAL A 457 -8.46 -13.33 3.39
CA VAL A 457 -9.40 -12.87 2.35
C VAL A 457 -10.81 -13.39 2.64
N ILE A 458 -10.97 -14.65 3.06
CA ILE A 458 -12.28 -15.19 3.47
C ILE A 458 -12.82 -14.47 4.71
N TRP A 459 -11.95 -14.22 5.70
CA TRP A 459 -12.36 -13.51 6.92
C TRP A 459 -12.73 -12.06 6.65
N GLY A 460 -12.05 -11.40 5.70
CA GLY A 460 -12.38 -10.07 5.23
C GLY A 460 -13.76 -10.05 4.56
N HIS A 461 -14.06 -11.04 3.73
CA HIS A 461 -15.40 -11.16 3.14
C HIS A 461 -16.47 -11.39 4.20
N ALA A 462 -16.22 -12.30 5.14
CA ALA A 462 -17.12 -12.52 6.27
C ALA A 462 -17.35 -11.20 7.03
N LEU A 463 -16.30 -10.49 7.43
CA LEU A 463 -16.43 -9.22 8.15
C LEU A 463 -17.36 -8.23 7.43
N TRP A 464 -17.15 -8.00 6.13
CA TRP A 464 -17.97 -7.06 5.37
C TRP A 464 -19.41 -7.54 5.16
N TYR A 465 -19.61 -8.85 5.01
CA TYR A 465 -20.94 -9.45 5.00
C TYR A 465 -21.67 -9.26 6.33
N TRP A 466 -21.00 -9.51 7.46
CA TRP A 466 -21.57 -9.36 8.81
C TRP A 466 -21.86 -7.90 9.17
N LEU A 467 -21.06 -6.96 8.66
CA LEU A 467 -21.30 -5.53 8.86
C LEU A 467 -22.53 -5.03 8.08
N ASP A 468 -22.83 -5.63 6.92
CA ASP A 468 -23.98 -5.29 6.07
C ASP A 468 -24.08 -3.77 5.76
N VAL A 469 -22.92 -3.14 5.52
CA VAL A 469 -22.82 -1.69 5.28
C VAL A 469 -22.54 -1.31 3.83
N ILE A 470 -22.34 -2.30 2.94
CA ILE A 470 -22.00 -2.04 1.53
C ILE A 470 -23.30 -2.00 0.71
N PRO A 471 -23.67 -0.85 0.13
CA PRO A 471 -24.89 -0.78 -0.68
C PRO A 471 -24.83 -1.71 -1.89
N GLU A 472 -25.96 -2.29 -2.27
CA GLU A 472 -26.08 -3.27 -3.37
C GLU A 472 -25.48 -2.77 -4.69
N PHE A 473 -25.65 -1.47 -5.00
CA PHE A 473 -25.03 -0.81 -6.14
C PHE A 473 -23.50 -1.01 -6.21
N TYR A 474 -22.83 -1.00 -5.05
CA TYR A 474 -21.38 -1.21 -4.95
C TYR A 474 -21.02 -2.69 -4.80
N LEU A 475 -21.88 -3.53 -4.24
CA LEU A 475 -21.66 -4.99 -4.27
C LEU A 475 -21.58 -5.51 -5.71
N ASN A 476 -22.51 -5.09 -6.55
CA ASN A 476 -22.57 -5.48 -7.96
C ASN A 476 -21.36 -5.01 -8.79
N ARG A 477 -20.58 -4.05 -8.27
CA ARG A 477 -19.35 -3.54 -8.89
C ARG A 477 -18.07 -4.09 -8.24
N GLY A 478 -18.19 -5.05 -7.33
CA GLY A 478 -17.04 -5.73 -6.74
C GLY A 478 -16.39 -5.01 -5.56
N HIS A 479 -17.01 -3.98 -5.00
CA HIS A 479 -16.41 -3.25 -3.87
C HIS A 479 -16.23 -4.12 -2.62
N GLY A 480 -17.12 -5.10 -2.39
CA GLY A 480 -16.97 -6.09 -1.31
C GLY A 480 -15.68 -6.92 -1.45
N TYR A 481 -15.38 -7.36 -2.67
CA TYR A 481 -14.14 -8.08 -2.98
C TYR A 481 -12.90 -7.22 -2.75
N VAL A 482 -12.87 -5.99 -3.30
CA VAL A 482 -11.72 -5.08 -3.15
C VAL A 482 -11.41 -4.79 -1.67
N LEU A 483 -12.44 -4.58 -0.85
CA LEU A 483 -12.27 -4.33 0.58
C LEU A 483 -11.75 -5.56 1.34
N ALA A 484 -12.25 -6.76 1.01
CA ALA A 484 -11.78 -8.00 1.63
C ALA A 484 -10.33 -8.33 1.25
N VAL A 485 -9.95 -8.13 -0.02
CA VAL A 485 -8.57 -8.26 -0.48
C VAL A 485 -7.67 -7.23 0.20
N GLY A 486 -8.14 -5.99 0.34
CA GLY A 486 -7.43 -4.95 1.09
C GLY A 486 -7.07 -5.41 2.51
N ILE A 487 -8.00 -6.04 3.24
CA ILE A 487 -7.71 -6.63 4.56
C ILE A 487 -6.63 -7.71 4.46
N ALA A 488 -6.77 -8.63 3.50
CA ALA A 488 -5.88 -9.78 3.35
C ALA A 488 -4.42 -9.42 3.01
N ILE A 489 -4.20 -8.30 2.32
CA ILE A 489 -2.87 -7.81 1.95
C ILE A 489 -2.32 -6.84 2.99
N LEU A 490 -3.14 -5.91 3.48
CA LEU A 490 -2.67 -4.85 4.37
C LEU A 490 -2.44 -5.35 5.80
N MET A 491 -3.25 -6.29 6.30
CA MET A 491 -3.06 -6.81 7.66
C MET A 491 -1.70 -7.50 7.84
N PRO A 492 -1.24 -8.40 6.95
CA PRO A 492 0.12 -8.95 7.01
C PRO A 492 1.22 -7.89 6.96
N SER A 493 1.03 -6.89 6.11
CA SER A 493 1.98 -5.80 5.88
C SER A 493 2.11 -4.89 7.10
N PHE A 494 0.98 -4.49 7.68
CA PHE A 494 0.94 -3.68 8.90
C PHE A 494 1.54 -4.42 10.08
N ASN A 495 1.17 -5.69 10.28
CA ASN A 495 1.70 -6.48 11.39
C ASN A 495 3.22 -6.61 11.28
N GLY A 496 3.74 -6.95 10.08
CA GLY A 496 5.18 -7.00 9.86
C GLY A 496 5.87 -5.65 10.05
N PHE A 497 5.25 -4.54 9.60
CA PHE A 497 5.79 -3.20 9.79
C PHE A 497 5.88 -2.80 11.27
N ILE A 498 4.85 -3.10 12.07
CA ILE A 498 4.85 -2.86 13.52
C ILE A 498 5.91 -3.73 14.22
N GLU A 499 5.97 -5.02 13.90
CA GLU A 499 6.95 -5.94 14.46
C GLU A 499 8.39 -5.53 14.13
N MET A 500 8.64 -5.01 12.93
CA MET A 500 9.95 -4.44 12.60
C MET A 500 10.35 -3.30 13.55
N MET A 501 9.42 -2.48 14.05
CA MET A 501 9.74 -1.39 14.98
C MET A 501 10.19 -1.87 16.37
N THR A 502 9.77 -3.08 16.76
CA THR A 502 10.02 -3.67 18.09
C THR A 502 10.93 -4.90 18.01
N SER A 503 11.40 -5.26 16.81
CA SER A 503 12.16 -6.48 16.53
C SER A 503 13.47 -6.55 17.31
N ARG A 504 14.01 -7.77 17.42
CA ARG A 504 15.33 -8.02 18.02
C ARG A 504 16.41 -7.23 17.29
N GLU A 505 16.33 -7.17 15.96
CA GLU A 505 17.23 -6.36 15.13
C GLU A 505 17.10 -4.87 15.49
N THR A 506 15.90 -4.33 15.60
CA THR A 506 15.73 -2.92 15.98
C THR A 506 16.27 -2.63 17.37
N LYS A 507 16.05 -3.56 18.32
CA LYS A 507 16.57 -3.44 19.69
C LYS A 507 18.09 -3.52 19.76
N SER A 508 18.76 -4.19 18.81
CA SER A 508 20.24 -4.26 18.78
C SER A 508 20.90 -2.98 18.29
N HIS A 509 20.15 -2.00 17.77
CA HIS A 509 20.67 -0.69 17.37
C HIS A 509 20.33 0.41 18.38
N ALA A 510 21.27 1.34 18.58
CA ALA A 510 21.04 2.59 19.31
C ALA A 510 20.48 3.65 18.34
N ILE A 511 19.19 3.53 18.03
CA ILE A 511 18.47 4.51 17.21
C ILE A 511 18.35 5.82 18.01
N SER A 512 18.91 6.90 17.45
CA SER A 512 19.07 8.21 18.10
C SER A 512 18.65 9.34 17.19
#